data_AF-A0A4W3JHD0-F1
#
_entry.id   AF-A0A4W3JHD0-F1
#
_cell.length_a   1.000
_cell.length_b   1.000
_cell.length_c   1.000
_cell.angle_alpha   90.00
_cell.angle_beta   90.00
_cell.angle_gamma   90.00
#
_symmetry.space_group_name_H-M   'P 1'
#
loop_
_entity.id
_entity.type
_entity.pdbx_description
1 polymer ?
#
loop_
_entity_poly.entity_id
_entity_poly.type
_entity_poly.pdbx_seq_one_letter_code
_entity_poly.pdbx_strand_id
1 'polypeptide(L)'
;KPGHLLLYRIKKEPGSNRFEVLLEKSHKNFSKKIQQLCVVPQYKILVSLLENNIYVHDLLTFQQITMVTKAKGSSLFSCNSAGGEDAQLRMCVAVKKKLQLYYWKDREFHDVQADFSVPDVPKSMAWCESSICVGFKRDYYLIRLDGKGSIKELFPTGKQLEPLVTSLGEGKVAVGQDDLTVVLSEMGVLTKCALNWTDIPIAMEHQAPYIIAVLPRYVEIRTIDPRLLVQMYFLSSLPNSLSLSQIFTLSLPLSLSLSLRMNIVYVASNHFVWRLVPVSIAAQIRQLLPDKQFELALQLARMKDDTDSDKWQQIHHIQNLFAFNLFCQKRFDDSMQVFTKLGTDPTHVIGLYPDLLPADYRKQLQYPNPLPTLSTAELEKAHLALIDYLTQKRAHLVKQLHDSEPSSTSPLVEGTPTIKSKKKLLQIIDTTLLKCYLHTNVALVAPLLRLENNHCHIEESEHILKKAHKYSELIILYEKKGLHEKGGVARGSGGRGWSSGCGAGGGVWIVTGRNGALRNTLEGDLSCCSGLCPSACLSIS
;
A
#
# COMPACT_ATOMS: atom_id res chain seq x y z
N LYS A 1 43.40 13.02 10.23
CA LYS A 1 43.91 12.43 8.96
C LYS A 1 43.39 13.29 7.80
N PRO A 2 44.21 13.54 6.76
CA PRO A 2 43.74 14.20 5.53
C PRO A 2 42.62 13.35 4.89
N GLY A 3 41.68 14.02 4.24
CA GLY A 3 40.59 13.37 3.52
C GLY A 3 41.04 13.06 2.10
N HIS A 4 40.65 11.92 1.55
CA HIS A 4 40.89 11.60 0.14
C HIS A 4 39.54 11.39 -0.53
N LEU A 5 39.37 11.93 -1.73
CA LEU A 5 38.22 11.65 -2.58
C LEU A 5 38.63 10.65 -3.65
N LEU A 6 38.04 9.47 -3.60
CA LEU A 6 38.30 8.38 -4.53
C LEU A 6 37.17 8.33 -5.55
N LEU A 7 37.52 8.37 -6.83
CA LEU A 7 36.58 8.26 -7.94
C LEU A 7 36.67 6.85 -8.52
N TYR A 8 35.58 6.11 -8.40
CA TYR A 8 35.45 4.78 -8.96
C TYR A 8 34.54 4.80 -10.18
N ARG A 9 34.94 4.11 -11.24
CA ARG A 9 34.08 3.74 -12.35
C ARG A 9 33.53 2.35 -12.14
N ILE A 10 32.22 2.24 -12.20
CA ILE A 10 31.49 1.00 -11.97
C ILE A 10 30.87 0.58 -13.29
N LYS A 11 31.25 -0.58 -13.82
CA LYS A 11 30.62 -1.19 -14.99
C LYS A 11 29.85 -2.43 -14.57
N LYS A 12 28.60 -2.55 -15.02
CA LYS A 12 27.80 -3.75 -14.78
C LYS A 12 28.12 -4.80 -15.84
N GLU A 13 28.43 -6.01 -15.44
CA GLU A 13 28.53 -7.13 -16.37
C GLU A 13 27.13 -7.48 -16.91
N PRO A 14 26.95 -7.59 -18.24
CA PRO A 14 25.66 -7.96 -18.81
C PRO A 14 25.25 -9.38 -18.35
N GLY A 15 24.05 -9.49 -17.78
CA GLY A 15 23.50 -10.76 -17.28
C GLY A 15 23.94 -11.18 -15.87
N SER A 16 24.78 -10.39 -15.20
CA SER A 16 25.26 -10.67 -13.84
C SER A 16 24.94 -9.51 -12.88
N ASN A 17 24.83 -9.82 -11.59
CA ASN A 17 24.79 -8.82 -10.51
C ASN A 17 26.20 -8.42 -10.05
N ARG A 18 27.25 -8.84 -10.76
CA ARG A 18 28.62 -8.40 -10.52
C ARG A 18 28.91 -7.08 -11.20
N PHE A 19 29.69 -6.27 -10.50
CA PHE A 19 30.19 -5.00 -11.01
C PHE A 19 31.70 -5.05 -11.06
N GLU A 20 32.25 -4.65 -12.20
CA GLU A 20 33.65 -4.32 -12.33
C GLU A 20 33.85 -2.91 -11.74
N VAL A 21 34.70 -2.81 -10.70
CA VAL A 21 34.99 -1.57 -9.99
C VAL A 21 36.43 -1.18 -10.26
N LEU A 22 36.62 -0.07 -10.97
CA LEU A 22 37.93 0.46 -11.32
C LEU A 22 38.14 1.80 -10.63
N LEU A 23 39.24 1.95 -9.90
CA LEU A 23 39.65 3.24 -9.35
C LEU A 23 40.23 4.10 -10.48
N GLU A 24 39.53 5.17 -10.88
CA GLU A 24 39.98 6.05 -11.95
C GLU A 24 40.91 7.16 -11.43
N LYS A 25 40.52 7.80 -10.32
CA LYS A 25 41.24 8.96 -9.77
C LYS A 25 41.23 8.96 -8.25
N SER A 26 42.33 9.43 -7.66
CA SER A 26 42.45 9.70 -6.24
C SER A 26 42.83 11.17 -6.03
N HIS A 27 41.88 11.98 -5.58
CA HIS A 27 42.12 13.39 -5.27
C HIS A 27 42.54 13.52 -3.80
N LYS A 28 43.80 13.90 -3.58
CA LYS A 28 44.38 14.13 -2.24
C LYS A 28 44.44 15.62 -1.86
N ASN A 29 43.76 16.47 -2.62
CA ASN A 29 43.79 17.92 -2.45
C ASN A 29 43.04 18.40 -1.20
N PHE A 30 42.33 17.50 -0.51
CA PHE A 30 41.65 17.80 0.74
C PHE A 30 42.63 17.65 1.90
N SER A 31 43.07 18.79 2.43
CA SER A 31 44.00 18.87 3.56
C SER A 31 43.49 18.16 4.82
N LYS A 32 42.17 17.91 4.93
CA LYS A 32 41.47 17.48 6.14
C LYS A 32 40.35 16.49 5.84
N LYS A 33 39.90 15.78 6.88
CA LYS A 33 38.81 14.80 6.79
C LYS A 33 37.53 15.47 6.30
N ILE A 34 36.90 14.89 5.29
CA ILE A 34 35.59 15.31 4.81
C ILE A 34 34.52 14.77 5.76
N GLN A 35 33.68 15.65 6.30
CA GLN A 35 32.63 15.29 7.25
C GLN A 35 31.33 14.92 6.55
N GLN A 36 30.96 15.65 5.50
CA GLN A 36 29.75 15.43 4.73
C GLN A 36 29.99 15.79 3.26
N LEU A 37 29.35 15.05 2.35
CA LEU A 37 29.38 15.27 0.90
C LEU A 37 27.96 15.25 0.35
N CYS A 38 27.69 16.13 -0.61
CA CYS A 38 26.46 16.12 -1.38
C CYS A 38 26.78 16.42 -2.84
N VAL A 39 26.39 15.51 -3.73
CA VAL A 39 26.48 15.74 -5.17
C VAL A 39 25.18 16.40 -5.60
N VAL A 40 25.27 17.53 -6.33
CA VAL A 40 24.11 18.15 -6.97
C VAL A 40 24.33 18.12 -8.48
N PRO A 41 23.88 17.05 -9.14
CA PRO A 41 24.30 16.81 -10.50
C PRO A 41 23.67 17.76 -11.53
N GLN A 42 22.47 18.29 -11.23
CA GLN A 42 21.76 19.28 -12.07
C GLN A 42 22.63 20.51 -12.36
N TYR A 43 23.42 20.95 -11.37
CA TYR A 43 24.35 22.07 -11.49
C TYR A 43 25.80 21.64 -11.67
N LYS A 44 26.07 20.32 -11.78
CA LYS A 44 27.41 19.73 -11.86
C LYS A 44 28.33 20.20 -10.73
N ILE A 45 27.81 20.29 -9.51
CA ILE A 45 28.58 20.69 -8.33
C ILE A 45 28.65 19.58 -7.29
N LEU A 46 29.72 19.61 -6.50
CA LEU A 46 29.95 18.82 -5.31
C LEU A 46 30.08 19.75 -4.11
N VAL A 47 29.16 19.66 -3.17
CA VAL A 47 29.20 20.41 -1.90
C VAL A 47 29.86 19.52 -0.85
N SER A 48 30.85 20.06 -0.15
CA SER A 48 31.61 19.34 0.87
C SER A 48 31.77 20.15 2.14
N LEU A 49 31.66 19.46 3.29
CA LEU A 49 31.90 20.04 4.62
C LEU A 49 33.28 19.60 5.11
N LEU A 50 34.20 20.56 5.24
CA LEU A 50 35.57 20.36 5.72
C LEU A 50 35.90 21.39 6.80
N GLU A 51 36.41 20.94 7.96
CA GLU A 51 36.74 21.81 9.11
C GLU A 51 35.64 22.83 9.45
N ASN A 52 34.38 22.38 9.44
CA ASN A 52 33.22 23.22 9.71
C ASN A 52 33.03 24.37 8.70
N ASN A 53 33.58 24.26 7.49
CA ASN A 53 33.37 25.18 6.38
C ASN A 53 32.77 24.44 5.19
N ILE A 54 31.89 25.11 4.46
CA ILE A 54 31.24 24.57 3.27
C ILE A 54 31.99 25.05 2.03
N TYR A 55 32.45 24.08 1.25
CA TYR A 55 33.12 24.29 -0.02
C TYR A 55 32.27 23.75 -1.16
N VAL A 56 32.29 24.45 -2.29
CA VAL A 56 31.64 24.03 -3.51
C VAL A 56 32.71 23.76 -4.55
N HIS A 57 32.70 22.55 -5.10
CA HIS A 57 33.62 22.10 -6.12
C HIS A 57 32.86 21.80 -7.41
N ASP A 58 33.54 21.93 -8.53
CA ASP A 58 33.04 21.46 -9.82
C ASP A 58 33.09 19.92 -9.85
N LEU A 59 32.01 19.28 -10.28
CA LEU A 59 31.87 17.81 -10.24
C LEU A 59 32.76 17.09 -11.26
N LEU A 60 33.20 17.77 -12.32
CA LEU A 60 34.00 17.17 -13.40
C LEU A 60 35.50 17.30 -13.12
N THR A 61 35.91 18.47 -12.66
CA THR A 61 37.32 18.83 -12.42
C THR A 61 37.75 18.71 -10.96
N PHE A 62 36.79 18.65 -10.02
CA PHE A 62 37.01 18.71 -8.57
C PHE A 62 37.76 19.98 -8.11
N GLN A 63 37.82 21.01 -8.96
CA GLN A 63 38.36 22.31 -8.57
C GLN A 63 37.36 23.06 -7.70
N GLN A 64 37.87 23.79 -6.71
CA GLN A 64 37.05 24.63 -5.86
C GLN A 64 36.49 25.79 -6.68
N ILE A 65 35.16 25.93 -6.68
CA ILE A 65 34.45 27.05 -7.29
C ILE A 65 34.37 28.19 -6.27
N THR A 66 33.81 27.92 -5.09
CA THR A 66 33.59 28.94 -4.05
C THR A 66 33.54 28.31 -2.66
N MET A 67 33.65 29.16 -1.64
CA MET A 67 33.51 28.80 -0.23
C MET A 67 32.43 29.69 0.39
N VAL A 68 31.46 29.09 1.09
CA VAL A 68 30.37 29.84 1.72
C VAL A 68 30.88 30.51 3.00
N THR A 69 31.42 31.72 2.87
CA THR A 69 32.13 32.44 3.95
C THR A 69 31.26 32.76 5.16
N LYS A 70 29.97 33.02 4.96
CA LYS A 70 28.99 33.25 6.04
C LYS A 70 28.70 32.00 6.87
N ALA A 71 28.92 30.82 6.31
CA ALA A 71 28.64 29.52 6.94
C ALA A 71 29.86 28.96 7.71
N LYS A 72 30.78 29.80 8.20
CA LYS A 72 31.93 29.34 8.99
C LYS A 72 31.48 28.80 10.34
N GLY A 73 31.98 27.62 10.71
CA GLY A 73 31.56 26.92 11.92
C GLY A 73 30.30 26.05 11.73
N SER A 74 30.04 25.64 10.49
CA SER A 74 28.96 24.71 10.13
C SER A 74 29.14 23.35 10.78
N SER A 75 28.08 22.78 11.34
CA SER A 75 28.06 21.41 11.87
C SER A 75 27.48 20.39 10.88
N LEU A 76 26.48 20.80 10.08
CA LEU A 76 25.93 20.00 9.00
C LEU A 76 25.20 20.86 7.97
N PHE A 77 24.91 20.29 6.81
CA PHE A 77 24.08 20.92 5.78
C PHE A 77 23.10 19.93 5.16
N SER A 78 22.05 20.43 4.52
CA SER A 78 21.10 19.62 3.77
C SER A 78 20.66 20.36 2.50
N CYS A 79 20.79 19.70 1.35
CA CYS A 79 20.43 20.25 0.05
C CYS A 79 19.06 19.74 -0.41
N ASN A 80 18.28 20.61 -1.03
CA ASN A 80 17.01 20.24 -1.68
C ASN A 80 16.89 20.97 -3.01
N SER A 81 16.73 20.22 -4.10
CA SER A 81 16.27 20.79 -5.38
C SER A 81 14.77 20.62 -5.47
N ALA A 82 14.03 21.73 -5.37
CA ALA A 82 12.59 21.73 -5.56
C ALA A 82 12.28 21.31 -7.02
N GLY A 83 11.42 20.31 -7.21
CA GLY A 83 10.93 19.94 -8.53
C GLY A 83 9.76 20.85 -8.90
N GLY A 84 10.01 21.91 -9.66
CA GLY A 84 9.01 22.88 -10.13
C GLY A 84 9.62 23.88 -11.13
N GLU A 85 8.82 24.77 -11.72
CA GLU A 85 9.31 25.77 -12.70
C GLU A 85 10.31 26.77 -12.11
N ASP A 86 10.25 27.04 -10.79
CA ASP A 86 11.25 27.78 -10.01
C ASP A 86 12.24 26.84 -9.29
N ALA A 87 12.71 25.78 -9.97
CA ALA A 87 13.64 24.77 -9.45
C ALA A 87 15.03 25.35 -9.17
N GLN A 88 15.14 26.17 -8.13
CA GLN A 88 16.41 26.64 -7.60
C GLN A 88 16.88 25.72 -6.48
N LEU A 89 18.14 25.28 -6.54
CA LEU A 89 18.76 24.55 -5.45
C LEU A 89 18.77 25.39 -4.17
N ARG A 90 18.18 24.84 -3.12
CA ARG A 90 18.21 25.40 -1.76
C ARG A 90 19.12 24.55 -0.87
N MET A 91 19.82 25.20 0.04
CA MET A 91 20.68 24.55 1.02
C MET A 91 20.43 25.16 2.39
N CYS A 92 20.10 24.32 3.37
CA CYS A 92 20.00 24.72 4.76
C CYS A 92 21.27 24.29 5.48
N VAL A 93 21.87 25.21 6.22
CA VAL A 93 23.14 25.01 6.91
C VAL A 93 22.96 25.27 8.39
N ALA A 94 23.42 24.33 9.23
CA ALA A 94 23.46 24.51 10.67
C ALA A 94 24.80 25.10 11.09
N VAL A 95 24.79 26.29 11.68
CA VAL A 95 25.96 26.96 12.24
C VAL A 95 25.73 27.20 13.72
N LYS A 96 26.39 26.39 14.58
CA LYS A 96 26.18 26.41 16.03
C LYS A 96 24.68 26.24 16.36
N LYS A 97 24.05 27.25 17.00
CA LYS A 97 22.63 27.27 17.37
C LYS A 97 21.77 28.10 16.40
N LYS A 98 22.14 28.11 15.12
CA LYS A 98 21.43 28.84 14.08
C LYS A 98 21.30 28.02 12.80
N LEU A 99 20.22 28.22 12.06
CA LEU A 99 20.04 27.72 10.70
C LEU A 99 20.10 28.86 9.71
N GLN A 100 20.86 28.67 8.65
CA GLN A 100 21.05 29.61 7.56
C GLN A 100 20.53 29.00 6.27
N LEU A 101 19.73 29.75 5.52
CA LEU A 101 19.13 29.29 4.28
C LEU A 101 19.81 29.96 3.09
N TYR A 102 20.29 29.16 2.16
CA TYR A 102 20.95 29.60 0.95
C TYR A 102 20.24 29.09 -0.29
N TYR A 103 20.36 29.85 -1.38
CA TYR A 103 19.95 29.46 -2.73
C TYR A 103 21.13 29.55 -3.70
N TRP A 104 21.16 28.67 -4.70
CA TRP A 104 22.21 28.65 -5.70
C TRP A 104 21.89 29.55 -6.88
N LYS A 105 22.78 30.51 -7.18
CA LYS A 105 22.67 31.40 -8.35
C LYS A 105 24.05 31.88 -8.77
N ASP A 106 24.29 32.01 -10.06
CA ASP A 106 25.54 32.59 -10.61
C ASP A 106 26.83 31.94 -10.07
N ARG A 107 26.79 30.61 -9.88
CA ARG A 107 27.88 29.79 -9.30
C ARG A 107 28.24 30.08 -7.84
N GLU A 108 27.37 30.76 -7.10
CA GLU A 108 27.53 31.03 -5.68
C GLU A 108 26.25 30.77 -4.87
N PHE A 109 26.44 30.50 -3.58
CA PHE A 109 25.33 30.39 -2.63
C PHE A 109 25.02 31.76 -2.04
N HIS A 110 23.82 32.23 -2.35
CA HIS A 110 23.27 33.49 -1.86
C HIS A 110 22.34 33.23 -0.69
N ASP A 111 22.35 34.13 0.27
CA ASP A 111 21.52 34.08 1.47
C ASP A 111 20.07 34.46 1.12
N VAL A 112 19.09 33.66 1.56
CA VAL A 112 17.65 33.91 1.31
C VAL A 112 17.08 34.87 2.35
N GLN A 113 17.41 34.66 3.63
CA GLN A 113 16.70 35.28 4.76
C GLN A 113 17.52 35.23 6.05
N ALA A 114 17.10 36.00 7.05
CA ALA A 114 17.77 36.07 8.35
C ALA A 114 17.91 34.70 9.03
N ASP A 115 19.02 34.53 9.77
CA ASP A 115 19.31 33.31 10.53
C ASP A 115 18.14 32.91 11.46
N PHE A 116 17.71 31.65 11.40
CA PHE A 116 16.77 31.09 12.37
C PHE A 116 17.52 30.64 13.62
N SER A 117 17.13 31.15 14.79
CA SER A 117 17.70 30.70 16.07
C SER A 117 17.07 29.36 16.49
N VAL A 118 17.90 28.40 16.88
CA VAL A 118 17.45 27.06 17.31
C VAL A 118 17.91 26.75 18.73
N PRO A 119 17.21 25.87 19.48
CA PRO A 119 17.47 25.65 20.90
C PRO A 119 18.85 25.05 21.20
N ASP A 120 19.34 24.18 20.33
CA ASP A 120 20.64 23.52 20.48
C ASP A 120 21.36 23.35 19.13
N VAL A 121 22.53 22.71 19.12
CA VAL A 121 23.29 22.42 17.89
C VAL A 121 22.63 21.27 17.13
N PRO A 122 22.13 21.49 15.90
CA PRO A 122 21.56 20.44 15.07
C PRO A 122 22.53 19.27 14.88
N LYS A 123 22.00 18.05 14.87
CA LYS A 123 22.74 16.79 14.63
C LYS A 123 22.29 16.06 13.38
N SER A 124 21.00 16.15 13.05
CA SER A 124 20.45 15.67 11.77
C SER A 124 19.38 16.62 11.26
N MET A 125 19.22 16.67 9.93
CA MET A 125 18.27 17.56 9.27
C MET A 125 17.76 16.95 7.97
N ALA A 126 16.45 16.97 7.75
CA ALA A 126 15.85 16.62 6.47
C ALA A 126 14.72 17.57 6.08
N TRP A 127 14.61 17.82 4.79
CA TRP A 127 13.60 18.68 4.21
C TRP A 127 12.22 18.04 4.17
N CYS A 128 11.21 18.85 4.44
CA CYS A 128 9.79 18.54 4.40
C CYS A 128 9.07 19.67 3.67
N GLU A 129 9.20 19.73 2.35
CA GLU A 129 8.68 20.82 1.51
C GLU A 129 9.12 22.22 2.00
N SER A 130 8.21 23.01 2.57
CA SER A 130 8.49 24.35 3.11
C SER A 130 9.07 24.34 4.53
N SER A 131 9.10 23.17 5.17
CA SER A 131 9.62 22.98 6.52
C SER A 131 10.88 22.12 6.53
N ILE A 132 11.68 22.23 7.59
CA ILE A 132 12.83 21.36 7.84
C ILE A 132 12.68 20.70 9.20
N CYS A 133 12.80 19.38 9.22
CA CYS A 133 12.83 18.62 10.47
C CYS A 133 14.27 18.52 10.96
N VAL A 134 14.48 18.85 12.22
CA VAL A 134 15.79 18.96 12.85
C VAL A 134 15.84 18.09 14.10
N GLY A 135 16.83 17.21 14.17
CA GLY A 135 17.14 16.42 15.35
C GLY A 135 18.26 17.06 16.16
N PHE A 136 17.99 17.30 17.45
CA PHE A 136 19.00 17.66 18.44
C PHE A 136 19.40 16.44 19.26
N LYS A 137 20.25 16.62 20.29
CA LYS A 137 20.66 15.51 21.15
C LYS A 137 19.49 14.87 21.90
N ARG A 138 18.52 15.67 22.33
CA ARG A 138 17.42 15.24 23.22
C ARG A 138 16.07 15.21 22.55
N ASP A 139 15.82 16.09 21.58
CA ASP A 139 14.48 16.35 21.07
C ASP A 139 14.51 16.64 19.56
N TYR A 140 13.36 16.43 18.91
CA TYR A 140 13.11 16.81 17.52
C TYR A 140 12.27 18.07 17.43
N TYR A 141 12.55 18.88 16.41
CA TYR A 141 11.79 20.07 16.08
C TYR A 141 11.47 20.11 14.59
N LEU A 142 10.32 20.69 14.27
CA LEU A 142 9.95 21.05 12.91
C LEU A 142 9.99 22.57 12.80
N ILE A 143 10.78 23.06 11.86
CA ILE A 143 11.01 24.49 11.66
C ILE A 143 10.49 24.85 10.28
N ARG A 144 9.51 25.74 10.26
CA ARG A 144 8.98 26.32 9.04
C ARG A 144 9.98 27.29 8.45
N LEU A 145 10.16 27.27 7.13
CA LEU A 145 11.10 28.17 6.44
C LEU A 145 10.38 29.32 5.72
N ASP A 146 9.05 29.37 5.79
CA ASP A 146 8.21 30.47 5.32
C ASP A 146 8.05 31.56 6.41
N GLY A 147 8.45 32.79 6.09
CA GLY A 147 8.27 33.95 6.95
C GLY A 147 9.15 33.95 8.22
N LYS A 148 8.54 34.12 9.40
CA LYS A 148 9.25 34.31 10.69
C LYS A 148 9.84 33.01 11.29
N GLY A 149 9.65 31.87 10.63
CA GLY A 149 10.18 30.58 11.07
C GLY A 149 9.57 30.06 12.36
N SER A 150 8.29 29.67 12.31
CA SER A 150 7.67 29.04 13.47
C SER A 150 8.38 27.72 13.80
N ILE A 151 8.81 27.60 15.04
CA ILE A 151 9.47 26.42 15.59
C ILE A 151 8.42 25.62 16.36
N LYS A 152 8.22 24.36 15.97
CA LYS A 152 7.35 23.41 16.65
C LYS A 152 8.20 22.31 17.27
N GLU A 153 8.15 22.19 18.59
CA GLU A 153 8.71 21.04 19.30
C GLU A 153 7.88 19.79 19.01
N LEU A 154 8.56 18.67 18.80
CA LEU A 154 7.94 17.37 18.50
C LEU A 154 8.02 16.46 19.72
N PHE A 155 8.98 15.53 19.75
CA PHE A 155 9.16 14.54 20.80
C PHE A 155 10.65 14.23 21.03
N PRO A 156 11.00 13.59 22.17
CA PRO A 156 12.38 13.24 22.49
C PRO A 156 13.01 12.20 21.54
N THR A 157 14.33 12.23 21.37
CA THR A 157 15.11 11.34 20.50
C THR A 157 15.29 9.90 21.03
N GLY A 158 14.97 9.67 22.30
CA GLY A 158 15.13 8.37 22.97
C GLY A 158 16.56 8.09 23.47
N LYS A 159 16.92 6.82 23.53
CA LYS A 159 18.25 6.26 23.89
C LYS A 159 19.23 6.20 22.72
N GLN A 160 18.77 6.50 21.51
CA GLN A 160 19.57 6.64 20.31
C GLN A 160 20.75 7.62 20.50
N LEU A 161 21.93 7.25 20.00
CA LEU A 161 23.16 8.05 20.13
C LEU A 161 23.13 9.33 19.29
N GLU A 162 22.61 9.24 18.06
CA GLU A 162 22.49 10.36 17.12
C GLU A 162 21.09 10.37 16.49
N PRO A 163 20.39 11.53 16.46
CA PRO A 163 19.05 11.61 15.91
C PRO A 163 19.01 11.26 14.43
N LEU A 164 17.98 10.53 14.00
CA LEU A 164 17.78 10.13 12.61
C LEU A 164 16.55 10.80 12.01
N VAL A 165 16.75 11.47 10.88
CA VAL A 165 15.69 12.13 10.11
C VAL A 165 15.92 11.86 8.63
N THR A 166 14.87 11.43 7.93
CA THR A 166 14.90 11.12 6.49
C THR A 166 13.67 11.71 5.81
N SER A 167 13.83 12.31 4.63
CA SER A 167 12.70 12.83 3.84
C SER A 167 11.98 11.70 3.11
N LEU A 168 10.64 11.65 3.21
CA LEU A 168 9.84 10.63 2.54
C LEU A 168 9.27 11.10 1.18
N GLY A 169 9.38 12.39 0.88
CA GLY A 169 8.64 13.01 -0.22
C GLY A 169 7.19 13.34 0.17
N GLU A 170 6.47 14.04 -0.71
CA GLU A 170 5.05 14.43 -0.52
C GLU A 170 4.76 15.12 0.83
N GLY A 171 5.61 16.06 1.25
CA GLY A 171 5.44 16.77 2.52
C GLY A 171 5.51 15.89 3.77
N LYS A 172 6.21 14.75 3.72
CA LYS A 172 6.39 13.84 4.86
C LYS A 172 7.86 13.62 5.19
N VAL A 173 8.14 13.41 6.48
CA VAL A 173 9.45 13.03 7.00
C VAL A 173 9.33 11.86 7.97
N ALA A 174 10.32 10.98 7.96
CA ALA A 174 10.50 9.90 8.90
C ALA A 174 11.51 10.32 9.97
N VAL A 175 11.17 10.09 11.23
CA VAL A 175 12.00 10.44 12.38
C VAL A 175 12.17 9.21 13.28
N GLY A 176 13.41 8.91 13.66
CA GLY A 176 13.75 7.76 14.50
C GLY A 176 13.69 8.07 15.99
N GLN A 177 13.05 7.19 16.76
CA GLN A 177 13.00 7.19 18.22
C GLN A 177 13.23 5.75 18.70
N ASP A 178 14.46 5.45 19.14
CA ASP A 178 14.88 4.09 19.50
C ASP A 178 14.70 3.11 18.32
N ASP A 179 13.99 2.01 18.53
CA ASP A 179 13.62 1.01 17.53
C ASP A 179 12.34 1.38 16.77
N LEU A 180 11.79 2.58 16.98
CA LEU A 180 10.59 3.07 16.30
C LEU A 180 10.95 4.17 15.30
N THR A 181 10.33 4.15 14.12
CA THR A 181 10.33 5.30 13.20
C THR A 181 8.92 5.79 13.02
N VAL A 182 8.69 7.08 13.29
CA VAL A 182 7.39 7.72 13.13
C VAL A 182 7.40 8.64 11.91
N VAL A 183 6.27 8.70 11.21
CA VAL A 183 6.10 9.57 10.05
C VAL A 183 5.35 10.84 10.44
N LEU A 184 5.90 11.98 10.08
CA LEU A 184 5.34 13.31 10.33
C LEU A 184 4.94 13.98 9.01
N SER A 185 3.83 14.71 9.03
CA SER A 185 3.45 15.65 7.96
C SER A 185 4.27 16.95 8.04
N GLU A 186 4.17 17.81 7.03
CA GLU A 186 4.66 19.20 7.01
C GLU A 186 4.16 20.08 8.17
N MET A 187 3.01 19.74 8.78
CA MET A 187 2.48 20.42 9.98
C MET A 187 3.04 19.86 11.30
N GLY A 188 3.91 18.86 11.25
CA GLY A 188 4.42 18.13 12.41
C GLY A 188 3.35 17.31 13.13
N VAL A 189 2.34 16.82 12.41
CA VAL A 189 1.33 15.89 12.94
C VAL A 189 1.81 14.47 12.68
N LEU A 190 1.77 13.63 13.72
CA LEU A 190 2.08 12.21 13.61
C LEU A 190 1.05 11.52 12.72
N THR A 191 1.53 10.86 11.67
CA THR A 191 0.72 9.96 10.86
C THR A 191 0.58 8.64 11.62
N LYS A 192 -0.50 7.89 11.43
CA LYS A 192 -0.72 6.56 12.06
C LYS A 192 0.27 5.48 11.58
N CYS A 193 1.33 5.87 10.87
CA CYS A 193 2.37 4.99 10.34
C CYS A 193 3.60 5.09 11.24
N ALA A 194 3.71 4.18 12.20
CA ALA A 194 4.92 3.91 12.95
C ALA A 194 5.50 2.56 12.50
N LEU A 195 6.83 2.49 12.37
CA LEU A 195 7.57 1.30 11.97
C LEU A 195 8.41 0.81 13.14
N ASN A 196 8.29 -0.47 13.50
CA ASN A 196 8.95 -1.05 14.67
C ASN A 196 10.13 -1.92 14.26
N TRP A 197 11.32 -1.36 14.15
CA TRP A 197 12.53 -2.06 13.74
C TRP A 197 12.89 -3.19 14.70
N THR A 198 13.70 -4.12 14.22
CA THR A 198 14.18 -5.25 15.01
C THR A 198 15.29 -4.87 15.98
N ASP A 199 15.97 -3.74 15.75
CA ASP A 199 16.98 -3.11 16.60
C ASP A 199 16.99 -1.59 16.31
N ILE A 200 17.78 -0.81 17.05
CA ILE A 200 17.88 0.65 16.86
C ILE A 200 18.63 0.95 15.54
N PRO A 201 17.99 1.62 14.56
CA PRO A 201 18.68 2.00 13.32
C PRO A 201 19.86 2.94 13.59
N ILE A 202 20.94 2.75 12.85
CA ILE A 202 22.12 3.64 12.83
C ILE A 202 21.98 4.68 11.71
N ALA A 203 21.35 4.30 10.60
CA ALA A 203 21.06 5.18 9.48
C ALA A 203 19.78 4.71 8.80
N MET A 204 19.05 5.66 8.19
CA MET A 204 17.82 5.39 7.47
C MET A 204 17.79 6.17 6.16
N GLU A 205 17.26 5.54 5.13
CA GLU A 205 17.00 6.16 3.84
C GLU A 205 15.67 5.71 3.24
N HIS A 206 14.99 6.63 2.59
CA HIS A 206 13.77 6.33 1.85
C HIS A 206 14.02 6.26 0.34
N GLN A 207 13.67 5.11 -0.23
CA GLN A 207 13.59 4.88 -1.67
C GLN A 207 12.21 4.30 -1.96
N ALA A 208 11.25 5.18 -2.26
CA ALA A 208 9.86 4.81 -2.46
C ALA A 208 9.72 3.55 -3.34
N PRO A 209 8.90 2.56 -2.94
CA PRO A 209 8.04 2.53 -1.73
C PRO A 209 8.74 2.03 -0.46
N TYR A 210 10.05 1.80 -0.52
CA TYR A 210 10.84 1.17 0.54
C TYR A 210 11.51 2.19 1.44
N ILE A 211 11.63 1.83 2.71
CA ILE A 211 12.51 2.47 3.67
C ILE A 211 13.57 1.44 4.09
N ILE A 212 14.81 1.87 4.04
CA ILE A 212 16.00 1.05 4.25
C ILE A 212 16.66 1.53 5.54
N ALA A 213 16.80 0.65 6.51
CA ALA A 213 17.52 0.92 7.75
C ALA A 213 18.78 0.06 7.82
N VAL A 214 19.89 0.68 8.23
CA VAL A 214 21.09 -0.04 8.64
C VAL A 214 21.03 -0.19 10.15
N LEU A 215 20.94 -1.44 10.60
CA LEU A 215 20.97 -1.83 12.00
C LEU A 215 22.38 -2.33 12.33
N PRO A 216 22.75 -2.50 13.62
CA PRO A 216 24.12 -2.88 14.00
C PRO A 216 24.65 -4.16 13.34
N ARG A 217 23.79 -5.10 12.94
CA ARG A 217 24.18 -6.41 12.40
C ARG A 217 23.74 -6.68 10.96
N TYR A 218 22.76 -5.94 10.44
CA TYR A 218 22.14 -6.21 9.15
C TYR A 218 21.44 -4.98 8.59
N VAL A 219 21.08 -5.09 7.32
CA VAL A 219 20.21 -4.12 6.65
C VAL A 219 18.79 -4.68 6.67
N GLU A 220 17.83 -3.85 7.09
CA GLU A 220 16.42 -4.19 7.09
C GLU A 220 15.66 -3.27 6.12
N ILE A 221 14.84 -3.87 5.27
CA ILE A 221 14.09 -3.18 4.24
C ILE A 221 12.61 -3.40 4.49
N ARG A 222 11.86 -2.30 4.57
CA ARG A 222 10.43 -2.30 4.87
C ARG A 222 9.67 -1.36 3.97
N THR A 223 8.35 -1.49 3.99
CA THR A 223 7.44 -0.52 3.36
C THR A 223 6.72 0.27 4.45
N ILE A 224 6.41 1.54 4.17
CA ILE A 224 5.72 2.43 5.11
C ILE A 224 4.22 2.14 5.14
N ASP A 225 3.66 1.89 3.95
CA ASP A 225 2.24 1.60 3.75
C ASP A 225 2.11 0.65 2.55
N PRO A 226 1.77 -0.64 2.74
CA PRO A 226 1.53 -1.32 4.01
C PRO A 226 2.80 -1.48 4.85
N ARG A 227 2.70 -1.71 6.17
CA ARG A 227 3.85 -1.90 7.07
C ARG A 227 4.42 -3.32 7.01
N LEU A 228 5.04 -3.66 5.89
CA LEU A 228 5.58 -5.00 5.66
C LEU A 228 7.09 -5.03 5.87
N LEU A 229 7.55 -6.10 6.51
CA LEU A 229 8.94 -6.52 6.43
C LEU A 229 9.15 -7.19 5.09
N VAL A 230 9.90 -6.52 4.21
CA VAL A 230 10.15 -7.02 2.87
C VAL A 230 11.35 -7.96 2.87
N GLN A 231 12.45 -7.52 3.50
CA GLN A 231 13.70 -8.26 3.44
C GLN A 231 14.64 -7.90 4.58
N MET A 232 15.42 -8.90 5.01
CA MET A 232 16.53 -8.73 5.94
C MET A 232 17.79 -9.31 5.32
N TYR A 233 18.90 -8.57 5.43
CA TYR A 233 20.19 -8.98 4.91
C TYR A 233 21.22 -9.07 6.04
N PHE A 234 21.42 -10.29 6.54
CA PHE A 234 22.50 -10.58 7.48
C PHE A 234 23.85 -10.41 6.80
N LEU A 235 24.65 -9.45 7.28
CA LEU A 235 26.00 -9.21 6.79
C LEU A 235 27.02 -10.23 7.35
N SER A 236 26.55 -11.28 8.02
CA SER A 236 27.34 -12.30 8.71
C SER A 236 28.07 -13.30 7.80
N SER A 237 27.96 -13.17 6.46
CA SER A 237 28.85 -13.88 5.53
C SER A 237 30.20 -13.19 5.32
N LEU A 238 30.46 -12.07 6.01
CA LEU A 238 31.76 -11.38 5.98
C LEU A 238 32.46 -11.48 7.35
N PRO A 239 33.76 -11.83 7.37
CA PRO A 239 34.47 -12.14 8.61
C PRO A 239 34.62 -10.91 9.51
N ASN A 240 34.30 -11.11 10.79
CA ASN A 240 34.56 -10.28 11.98
C ASN A 240 33.98 -8.86 12.01
N SER A 241 32.92 -8.71 12.82
CA SER A 241 32.58 -7.53 13.63
C SER A 241 32.83 -6.16 12.97
N LEU A 242 32.01 -5.80 11.99
CA LEU A 242 32.04 -4.47 11.38
C LEU A 242 31.03 -3.56 12.10
N SER A 243 31.54 -2.52 12.77
CA SER A 243 30.75 -1.35 13.13
C SER A 243 30.28 -0.68 11.83
N LEU A 244 29.06 -0.97 11.40
CA LEU A 244 28.40 -0.25 10.31
C LEU A 244 28.24 1.21 10.74
N SER A 245 28.67 2.14 9.90
CA SER A 245 28.75 3.54 10.27
C SER A 245 27.82 4.43 9.45
N GLN A 246 27.59 4.16 8.15
CA GLN A 246 26.89 5.10 7.27
C GLN A 246 26.15 4.44 6.09
N ILE A 247 24.94 4.93 5.77
CA ILE A 247 24.28 4.75 4.47
C ILE A 247 24.58 6.00 3.64
N PHE A 248 24.91 5.81 2.36
CA PHE A 248 25.05 6.90 1.41
C PHE A 248 24.14 6.68 0.21
N THR A 249 23.27 7.64 -0.06
CA THR A 249 22.46 7.65 -1.28
C THR A 249 23.07 8.62 -2.26
N LEU A 250 23.29 8.14 -3.48
CA LEU A 250 23.62 9.01 -4.60
C LEU A 250 22.37 9.18 -5.45
N SER A 251 21.77 10.37 -5.38
CA SER A 251 20.74 10.81 -6.33
C SER A 251 21.44 11.21 -7.64
N LEU A 252 21.30 10.38 -8.68
CA LEU A 252 21.80 10.68 -10.02
C LEU A 252 20.90 11.73 -10.72
N PRO A 253 21.45 12.58 -11.61
CA PRO A 253 20.63 13.42 -12.47
C PRO A 253 19.88 12.60 -13.51
N LEU A 254 18.68 13.05 -13.80
CA LEU A 254 17.88 12.68 -14.96
C LEU A 254 18.61 13.12 -16.24
N SER A 255 19.16 12.16 -16.98
CA SER A 255 19.48 12.35 -18.41
C SER A 255 19.09 11.09 -19.18
N LEU A 256 17.83 10.69 -19.05
CA LEU A 256 17.06 9.84 -19.98
C LEU A 256 15.65 9.67 -19.37
N SER A 257 14.66 10.21 -20.07
CA SER A 257 13.21 9.99 -19.96
C SER A 257 12.55 9.90 -18.58
N LEU A 258 11.69 10.90 -18.31
CA LEU A 258 10.41 10.82 -17.59
C LEU A 258 10.37 10.03 -16.26
N SER A 259 10.31 10.80 -15.17
CA SER A 259 9.57 10.47 -13.94
C SER A 259 9.98 9.22 -13.15
N LEU A 260 11.23 9.14 -12.66
CA LEU A 260 11.57 8.49 -11.38
C LEU A 260 12.97 8.93 -10.91
N ARG A 261 13.10 9.41 -9.66
CA ARG A 261 14.40 9.55 -8.97
C ARG A 261 14.93 8.13 -8.70
N MET A 262 15.63 7.53 -9.65
CA MET A 262 16.33 6.26 -9.44
C MET A 262 17.59 6.52 -8.61
N ASN A 263 17.40 6.65 -7.29
CA ASN A 263 18.49 6.78 -6.34
C ASN A 263 19.24 5.44 -6.26
N ILE A 264 20.56 5.47 -6.46
CA ILE A 264 21.40 4.31 -6.16
C ILE A 264 21.74 4.37 -4.68
N VAL A 265 21.41 3.31 -3.96
CA VAL A 265 21.68 3.21 -2.52
C VAL A 265 22.96 2.42 -2.31
N TYR A 266 23.91 3.04 -1.62
CA TYR A 266 25.13 2.40 -1.15
C TYR A 266 25.08 2.26 0.38
N VAL A 267 25.54 1.12 0.86
CA VAL A 267 25.75 0.87 2.28
C VAL A 267 27.24 0.79 2.50
N ALA A 268 27.77 1.55 3.46
CA ALA A 268 29.20 1.56 3.74
C ALA A 268 29.51 1.09 5.15
N SER A 269 30.56 0.28 5.26
CA SER A 269 31.27 0.00 6.50
C SER A 269 32.66 0.65 6.44
N ASN A 270 33.44 0.46 7.49
CA ASN A 270 34.82 0.95 7.54
C ASN A 270 35.75 0.32 6.48
N HIS A 271 35.36 -0.81 5.88
CA HIS A 271 36.20 -1.58 4.95
C HIS A 271 35.55 -1.89 3.61
N PHE A 272 34.23 -1.91 3.55
CA PHE A 272 33.48 -2.32 2.37
C PHE A 272 32.40 -1.31 2.04
N VAL A 273 32.14 -1.15 0.75
CA VAL A 273 31.00 -0.40 0.22
C VAL A 273 30.19 -1.37 -0.62
N TRP A 274 28.94 -1.57 -0.26
CA TRP A 274 27.98 -2.40 -0.97
C TRP A 274 27.03 -1.53 -1.75
N ARG A 275 26.58 -2.03 -2.91
CA ARG A 275 25.50 -1.41 -3.67
C ARG A 275 24.24 -2.25 -3.53
N LEU A 276 23.13 -1.61 -3.17
CA LEU A 276 21.82 -2.24 -3.23
C LEU A 276 21.28 -2.09 -4.66
N VAL A 277 21.06 -3.23 -5.32
CA VAL A 277 20.55 -3.29 -6.69
C VAL A 277 19.07 -3.67 -6.64
N PRO A 278 18.15 -2.82 -7.10
CA PRO A 278 16.73 -3.17 -7.13
C PRO A 278 16.48 -4.33 -8.09
N VAL A 279 15.71 -5.31 -7.63
CA VAL A 279 15.11 -6.33 -8.49
C VAL A 279 14.06 -5.64 -9.35
N SER A 280 13.86 -6.09 -10.60
CA SER A 280 12.90 -5.44 -11.48
C SER A 280 11.47 -5.51 -10.90
N ILE A 281 10.72 -4.42 -11.04
CA ILE A 281 9.33 -4.33 -10.54
C ILE A 281 8.47 -5.50 -11.05
N ALA A 282 8.63 -5.89 -12.31
CA ALA A 282 7.91 -7.02 -12.88
C ALA A 282 8.24 -8.37 -12.19
N ALA A 283 9.50 -8.58 -11.77
CA ALA A 283 9.87 -9.77 -11.01
C ALA A 283 9.34 -9.71 -9.58
N GLN A 284 9.40 -8.54 -8.93
CA GLN A 284 8.83 -8.33 -7.59
C GLN A 284 7.32 -8.61 -7.57
N ILE A 285 6.56 -8.06 -8.52
CA ILE A 285 5.11 -8.31 -8.62
C ILE A 285 4.81 -9.80 -8.79
N ARG A 286 5.56 -10.51 -9.64
CA ARG A 286 5.39 -11.96 -9.82
C ARG A 286 5.65 -12.76 -8.54
N GLN A 287 6.49 -12.27 -7.63
CA GLN A 287 6.73 -12.90 -6.32
C GLN A 287 5.66 -12.50 -5.29
N LEU A 288 5.19 -11.25 -5.31
CA LEU A 288 4.20 -10.76 -4.34
C LEU A 288 2.79 -11.34 -4.53
N LEU A 289 2.42 -11.69 -5.77
CA LEU A 289 1.11 -12.28 -6.08
C LEU A 289 0.86 -13.63 -5.37
N PRO A 290 1.75 -14.64 -5.45
CA PRO A 290 1.57 -15.89 -4.69
C PRO A 290 1.67 -15.67 -3.17
N ASP A 291 2.46 -14.71 -2.70
CA ASP A 291 2.58 -14.32 -1.29
C ASP A 291 1.33 -13.57 -0.75
N LYS A 292 0.33 -13.34 -1.62
CA LYS A 292 -0.93 -12.63 -1.34
C LYS A 292 -0.74 -11.19 -0.87
N GLN A 293 0.40 -10.57 -1.19
CA GLN A 293 0.73 -9.18 -0.85
C GLN A 293 0.27 -8.21 -1.94
N PHE A 294 -1.04 -8.14 -2.16
CA PHE A 294 -1.63 -7.39 -3.27
C PHE A 294 -1.47 -5.88 -3.14
N GLU A 295 -1.53 -5.32 -1.93
CA GLU A 295 -1.41 -3.87 -1.72
C GLU A 295 -0.05 -3.32 -2.18
N LEU A 296 1.03 -4.01 -1.80
CA LEU A 296 2.37 -3.67 -2.29
C LEU A 296 2.51 -3.90 -3.80
N ALA A 297 1.96 -5.01 -4.32
CA ALA A 297 1.97 -5.27 -5.76
C ALA A 297 1.26 -4.16 -6.56
N LEU A 298 0.15 -3.62 -6.04
CA LEU A 298 -0.58 -2.50 -6.66
C LEU A 298 0.22 -1.20 -6.62
N GLN A 299 0.90 -0.91 -5.50
CA GLN A 299 1.76 0.26 -5.40
C GLN A 299 2.91 0.18 -6.40
N LEU A 300 3.57 -0.97 -6.49
CA LEU A 300 4.64 -1.21 -7.46
C LEU A 300 4.15 -1.12 -8.91
N ALA A 301 2.95 -1.65 -9.22
CA ALA A 301 2.37 -1.55 -10.56
C ALA A 301 2.10 -0.10 -10.98
N ARG A 302 1.67 0.76 -10.04
CA ARG A 302 1.48 2.20 -10.30
C ARG A 302 2.80 2.94 -10.55
N MET A 303 3.87 2.50 -9.91
CA MET A 303 5.21 3.07 -10.03
C MET A 303 5.99 2.57 -11.26
N LYS A 304 5.51 1.54 -11.95
CA LYS A 304 6.19 0.99 -13.13
C LYS A 304 6.07 1.95 -14.31
N ASP A 305 7.11 2.07 -15.13
CA ASP A 305 7.15 2.91 -16.34
C ASP A 305 6.72 2.12 -17.60
N ASP A 306 5.42 1.81 -17.71
CA ASP A 306 4.82 1.28 -18.94
C ASP A 306 3.89 2.31 -19.61
N THR A 307 3.22 1.90 -20.70
CA THR A 307 2.12 2.69 -21.28
C THR A 307 0.92 2.70 -20.32
N ASP A 308 0.12 3.78 -20.35
CA ASP A 308 -1.06 3.89 -19.47
C ASP A 308 -2.04 2.72 -19.64
N SER A 309 -2.15 2.17 -20.86
CA SER A 309 -2.98 0.99 -21.14
C SER A 309 -2.46 -0.26 -20.44
N ASP A 310 -1.17 -0.57 -20.56
CA ASP A 310 -0.57 -1.76 -19.94
C ASP A 310 -0.59 -1.67 -18.42
N LYS A 311 -0.30 -0.47 -17.88
CA LYS A 311 -0.42 -0.20 -16.43
C LYS A 311 -1.84 -0.46 -15.95
N TRP A 312 -2.83 0.07 -16.67
CA TRP A 312 -4.23 -0.09 -16.30
C TRP A 312 -4.63 -1.56 -16.29
N GLN A 313 -4.28 -2.33 -17.33
CA GLN A 313 -4.56 -3.76 -17.41
C GLN A 313 -3.91 -4.53 -16.26
N GLN A 314 -2.63 -4.26 -15.99
CA GLN A 314 -1.91 -4.91 -14.90
C GLN A 314 -2.52 -4.57 -13.52
N ILE A 315 -2.84 -3.30 -13.27
CA ILE A 315 -3.50 -2.86 -12.03
C ILE A 315 -4.87 -3.54 -11.90
N HIS A 316 -5.67 -3.53 -12.96
CA HIS A 316 -7.00 -4.15 -12.98
C HIS A 316 -6.91 -5.65 -12.69
N HIS A 317 -5.96 -6.37 -13.29
CA HIS A 317 -5.71 -7.78 -13.02
C HIS A 317 -5.34 -8.05 -11.55
N ILE A 318 -4.40 -7.27 -10.99
CA ILE A 318 -4.01 -7.41 -9.58
C ILE A 318 -5.20 -7.11 -8.65
N GLN A 319 -6.03 -6.11 -8.98
CA GLN A 319 -7.22 -5.76 -8.19
C GLN A 319 -8.30 -6.86 -8.23
N ASN A 320 -8.50 -7.53 -9.38
CA ASN A 320 -9.39 -8.70 -9.48
C ASN A 320 -8.90 -9.84 -8.58
N LEU A 321 -7.59 -10.14 -8.60
CA LEU A 321 -7.00 -11.14 -7.71
C LEU A 321 -7.14 -10.76 -6.23
N PHE A 322 -6.97 -9.48 -5.89
CA PHE A 322 -7.15 -8.96 -4.54
C PHE A 322 -8.59 -9.08 -4.06
N ALA A 323 -9.57 -8.69 -4.87
CA ALA A 323 -10.99 -8.81 -4.55
C ALA A 323 -11.39 -10.26 -4.30
N PHE A 324 -10.90 -11.18 -5.14
CA PHE A 324 -11.09 -12.62 -4.95
C PHE A 324 -10.43 -13.11 -3.64
N ASN A 325 -9.22 -12.64 -3.34
CA ASN A 325 -8.52 -13.03 -2.11
C ASN A 325 -9.26 -12.56 -0.84
N LEU A 326 -9.78 -11.33 -0.84
CA LEU A 326 -10.61 -10.81 0.25
C LEU A 326 -11.86 -11.68 0.49
N PHE A 327 -12.47 -12.17 -0.59
CA PHE A 327 -13.58 -13.12 -0.49
C PHE A 327 -13.15 -14.43 0.19
N CYS A 328 -12.02 -15.01 -0.22
CA CYS A 328 -11.45 -16.20 0.43
C CYS A 328 -11.10 -15.99 1.91
N GLN A 329 -10.74 -14.76 2.30
CA GLN A 329 -10.49 -14.37 3.69
C GLN A 329 -11.77 -14.09 4.50
N LYS A 330 -12.96 -14.30 3.90
CA LYS A 330 -14.29 -14.06 4.52
C LYS A 330 -14.57 -12.58 4.81
N ARG A 331 -13.80 -11.67 4.20
CA ARG A 331 -14.04 -10.21 4.23
C ARG A 331 -14.96 -9.82 3.08
N PHE A 332 -16.21 -10.27 3.17
CA PHE A 332 -17.16 -10.19 2.05
C PHE A 332 -17.47 -8.74 1.66
N ASP A 333 -17.71 -7.84 2.61
CA ASP A 333 -18.05 -6.44 2.32
C ASP A 333 -16.92 -5.72 1.57
N ASP A 334 -15.67 -5.86 2.06
CA ASP A 334 -14.49 -5.26 1.43
C ASP A 334 -14.29 -5.79 0.01
N SER A 335 -14.46 -7.11 -0.18
CA SER A 335 -14.38 -7.76 -1.49
C SER A 335 -15.41 -7.19 -2.47
N MET A 336 -16.68 -7.09 -2.05
CA MET A 336 -17.77 -6.56 -2.88
C MET A 336 -17.55 -5.11 -3.27
N GLN A 337 -17.00 -4.27 -2.37
CA GLN A 337 -16.66 -2.89 -2.69
C GLN A 337 -15.61 -2.80 -3.80
N VAL A 338 -14.59 -3.66 -3.77
CA VAL A 338 -13.57 -3.70 -4.84
C VAL A 338 -14.19 -4.16 -6.16
N PHE A 339 -15.02 -5.21 -6.18
CA PHE A 339 -15.73 -5.65 -7.39
C PHE A 339 -16.65 -4.57 -7.96
N THR A 340 -17.30 -3.77 -7.12
CA THR A 340 -18.11 -2.63 -7.58
C THR A 340 -17.26 -1.61 -8.31
N LYS A 341 -16.11 -1.22 -7.73
CA LYS A 341 -15.17 -0.25 -8.30
C LYS A 341 -14.57 -0.73 -9.62
N LEU A 342 -14.30 -2.03 -9.75
CA LEU A 342 -13.76 -2.64 -10.97
C LEU A 342 -14.80 -2.77 -12.10
N GLY A 343 -16.09 -2.70 -11.79
CA GLY A 343 -17.12 -2.98 -12.78
C GLY A 343 -17.14 -4.44 -13.22
N THR A 344 -16.67 -5.36 -12.35
CA THR A 344 -16.69 -6.79 -12.62
C THR A 344 -18.12 -7.25 -12.90
N ASP A 345 -18.28 -8.14 -13.88
CA ASP A 345 -19.57 -8.67 -14.30
C ASP A 345 -20.26 -9.39 -13.12
N PRO A 346 -21.53 -9.04 -12.81
CA PRO A 346 -22.25 -9.62 -11.68
C PRO A 346 -22.31 -11.16 -11.71
N THR A 347 -22.31 -11.79 -12.89
CA THR A 347 -22.35 -13.26 -12.98
C THR A 347 -21.10 -13.91 -12.41
N HIS A 348 -19.94 -13.28 -12.57
CA HIS A 348 -18.67 -13.76 -12.02
C HIS A 348 -18.66 -13.70 -10.51
N VAL A 349 -19.20 -12.61 -9.96
CA VAL A 349 -19.34 -12.38 -8.51
C VAL A 349 -20.37 -13.34 -7.90
N ILE A 350 -21.53 -13.53 -8.53
CA ILE A 350 -22.56 -14.48 -8.07
C ILE A 350 -22.02 -15.92 -8.12
N GLY A 351 -21.21 -16.25 -9.12
CA GLY A 351 -20.59 -17.57 -9.25
C GLY A 351 -19.61 -17.92 -8.13
N LEU A 352 -19.19 -16.97 -7.28
CA LEU A 352 -18.41 -17.27 -6.07
C LEU A 352 -19.22 -18.05 -5.03
N TYR A 353 -20.55 -17.91 -5.04
CA TYR A 353 -21.46 -18.46 -4.04
C TYR A 353 -22.05 -19.78 -4.48
N PRO A 354 -22.08 -20.83 -3.63
CA PRO A 354 -22.67 -22.12 -4.01
C PRO A 354 -24.17 -21.96 -4.34
N ASP A 355 -24.66 -22.78 -5.28
CA ASP A 355 -26.09 -22.96 -5.61
C ASP A 355 -26.87 -21.72 -6.11
N LEU A 356 -26.22 -20.58 -6.36
CA LEU A 356 -26.89 -19.38 -6.88
C LEU A 356 -27.06 -19.37 -8.40
N LEU A 357 -26.13 -19.96 -9.15
CA LEU A 357 -26.18 -20.09 -10.62
C LEU A 357 -26.41 -21.53 -11.06
N PRO A 358 -26.99 -21.76 -12.26
CA PRO A 358 -27.07 -23.09 -12.86
C PRO A 358 -25.70 -23.76 -12.94
N ALA A 359 -25.63 -25.05 -12.58
CA ALA A 359 -24.37 -25.78 -12.48
C ALA A 359 -23.57 -25.80 -13.80
N ASP A 360 -24.26 -25.89 -14.94
CA ASP A 360 -23.62 -25.92 -16.26
C ASP A 360 -22.98 -24.59 -16.64
N TYR A 361 -23.59 -23.48 -16.23
CA TYR A 361 -23.02 -22.15 -16.44
C TYR A 361 -21.86 -21.90 -15.46
N ARG A 362 -22.00 -22.31 -14.19
CA ARG A 362 -20.95 -22.18 -13.18
C ARG A 362 -19.66 -22.89 -13.62
N LYS A 363 -19.74 -24.06 -14.25
CA LYS A 363 -18.58 -24.81 -14.77
C LYS A 363 -17.82 -24.07 -15.88
N GLN A 364 -18.47 -23.14 -16.57
CA GLN A 364 -17.83 -22.33 -17.62
C GLN A 364 -17.04 -21.15 -17.02
N LEU A 365 -17.28 -20.80 -15.75
CA LEU A 365 -16.57 -19.74 -15.06
C LEU A 365 -15.23 -20.26 -14.53
N GLN A 366 -14.16 -19.50 -14.76
CA GLN A 366 -12.84 -19.79 -14.25
C GLN A 366 -12.48 -18.82 -13.12
N TYR A 367 -11.85 -19.35 -12.07
CA TYR A 367 -11.43 -18.60 -10.91
C TYR A 367 -9.92 -18.76 -10.68
N PRO A 368 -9.23 -17.72 -10.17
CA PRO A 368 -7.78 -17.78 -9.98
C PRO A 368 -7.31 -18.87 -9.01
N ASN A 369 -8.14 -19.20 -8.02
CA ASN A 369 -7.88 -20.22 -6.99
C ASN A 369 -9.17 -20.98 -6.69
N PRO A 370 -9.10 -22.18 -6.09
CA PRO A 370 -10.29 -22.92 -5.68
C PRO A 370 -11.14 -22.09 -4.70
N LEU A 371 -12.46 -22.18 -4.87
CA LEU A 371 -13.41 -21.47 -4.03
C LEU A 371 -13.39 -22.03 -2.59
N PRO A 372 -13.49 -21.17 -1.56
CA PRO A 372 -13.54 -21.62 -0.18
C PRO A 372 -14.84 -22.38 0.10
N THR A 373 -14.77 -23.41 0.94
CA THR A 373 -15.98 -24.02 1.52
C THR A 373 -16.49 -23.14 2.66
N LEU A 374 -17.71 -22.62 2.52
CA LEU A 374 -18.33 -21.72 3.49
C LEU A 374 -19.25 -22.50 4.43
N SER A 375 -19.16 -22.24 5.73
CA SER A 375 -20.15 -22.71 6.71
C SER A 375 -21.47 -21.94 6.56
N THR A 376 -22.57 -22.45 7.14
CA THR A 376 -23.90 -21.82 7.05
C THR A 376 -23.91 -20.38 7.57
N ALA A 377 -23.22 -20.09 8.68
CA ALA A 377 -23.15 -18.74 9.26
C ALA A 377 -22.30 -17.77 8.40
N GLU A 378 -21.23 -18.27 7.79
CA GLU A 378 -20.41 -17.46 6.87
C GLU A 378 -21.15 -17.19 5.57
N LEU A 379 -21.90 -18.17 5.09
CA LEU A 379 -22.76 -18.07 3.93
C LEU A 379 -23.84 -17.00 4.15
N GLU A 380 -24.47 -16.94 5.32
CA GLU A 380 -25.43 -15.88 5.65
C GLU A 380 -24.80 -14.47 5.56
N LYS A 381 -23.62 -14.28 6.16
CA LYS A 381 -22.85 -13.01 6.07
C LYS A 381 -22.48 -12.67 4.62
N ALA A 382 -22.04 -13.66 3.86
CA ALA A 382 -21.70 -13.47 2.46
C ALA A 382 -22.93 -13.05 1.64
N HIS A 383 -24.10 -13.66 1.89
CA HIS A 383 -25.34 -13.30 1.21
C HIS A 383 -25.77 -11.86 1.53
N LEU A 384 -25.57 -11.38 2.76
CA LEU A 384 -25.85 -9.97 3.11
C LEU A 384 -24.98 -9.00 2.31
N ALA A 385 -23.67 -9.27 2.20
CA ALA A 385 -22.76 -8.46 1.39
C ALA A 385 -23.13 -8.51 -0.11
N LEU A 386 -23.53 -9.69 -0.61
CA LEU A 386 -23.99 -9.85 -1.99
C LEU A 386 -25.29 -9.07 -2.27
N ILE A 387 -26.23 -9.06 -1.32
CA ILE A 387 -27.48 -8.30 -1.44
C ILE A 387 -27.20 -6.81 -1.63
N ASP A 388 -26.30 -6.23 -0.83
CA ASP A 388 -25.92 -4.82 -0.95
C ASP A 388 -25.30 -4.53 -2.34
N TYR A 389 -24.32 -5.34 -2.75
CA TYR A 389 -23.69 -5.25 -4.07
C TYR A 389 -24.72 -5.32 -5.22
N LEU A 390 -25.57 -6.35 -5.21
CA LEU A 390 -26.55 -6.60 -6.27
C LEU A 390 -27.64 -5.52 -6.31
N THR A 391 -28.06 -5.00 -5.15
CA THR A 391 -29.05 -3.92 -5.07
C THR A 391 -28.50 -2.64 -5.70
N GLN A 392 -27.24 -2.29 -5.42
CA GLN A 392 -26.57 -1.14 -6.02
C GLN A 392 -26.40 -1.31 -7.55
N LYS A 393 -25.93 -2.48 -8.00
CA LYS A 393 -25.78 -2.78 -9.44
C LYS A 393 -27.12 -2.78 -10.17
N ARG A 394 -28.17 -3.34 -9.57
CA ARG A 394 -29.53 -3.30 -10.11
C ARG A 394 -30.02 -1.87 -10.31
N ALA A 395 -29.87 -1.01 -9.31
CA ALA A 395 -30.29 0.39 -9.41
C ALA A 395 -29.56 1.13 -10.55
N HIS A 396 -28.27 0.85 -10.76
CA HIS A 396 -27.50 1.40 -11.86
C HIS A 396 -27.98 0.89 -13.23
N LEU A 397 -28.17 -0.42 -13.37
CA LEU A 397 -28.64 -1.03 -14.62
C LEU A 397 -30.05 -0.58 -15.01
N VAL A 398 -30.96 -0.45 -14.04
CA VAL A 398 -32.33 0.04 -14.29
C VAL A 398 -32.31 1.47 -14.82
N LYS A 399 -31.44 2.34 -14.31
CA LYS A 399 -31.28 3.71 -14.84
C LYS A 399 -30.78 3.72 -16.29
N GLN A 400 -29.90 2.77 -16.63
CA GLN A 400 -29.29 2.67 -17.97
C GLN A 400 -30.07 1.76 -18.93
N LEU A 401 -31.29 1.34 -18.59
CA LEU A 401 -32.10 0.43 -19.42
C LEU A 401 -32.47 1.02 -20.78
N HIS A 402 -32.63 2.33 -20.84
CA HIS A 402 -33.01 3.06 -22.06
C HIS A 402 -31.81 3.51 -22.90
N ASP A 403 -30.59 3.36 -22.39
CA ASP A 403 -29.37 3.69 -23.11
C ASP A 403 -29.01 2.54 -24.07
N SER A 404 -28.86 2.87 -25.36
CA SER A 404 -28.54 1.94 -26.46
C SER A 404 -27.16 1.29 -26.36
N GLU A 405 -26.29 1.81 -25.50
CA GLU A 405 -24.93 1.29 -25.25
C GLU A 405 -24.99 -0.08 -24.54
N PRO A 406 -24.25 -1.11 -25.00
CA PRO A 406 -24.15 -2.40 -24.31
C PRO A 406 -23.52 -2.24 -22.91
N SER A 407 -23.82 -3.16 -21.99
CA SER A 407 -23.19 -3.12 -20.65
C SER A 407 -21.69 -3.39 -20.76
N SER A 408 -20.87 -2.38 -20.44
CA SER A 408 -19.42 -2.53 -20.30
C SER A 408 -19.12 -3.14 -18.93
N THR A 409 -19.05 -4.47 -18.87
CA THR A 409 -18.66 -5.24 -17.67
C THR A 409 -17.38 -6.02 -17.95
N SER A 410 -16.49 -6.02 -16.96
CA SER A 410 -15.21 -6.74 -17.06
C SER A 410 -15.33 -8.17 -16.52
N PRO A 411 -14.78 -9.19 -17.19
CA PRO A 411 -14.69 -10.53 -16.62
C PRO A 411 -13.73 -10.56 -15.42
N LEU A 412 -13.89 -11.55 -14.54
CA LEU A 412 -12.97 -11.76 -13.42
C LEU A 412 -11.62 -12.33 -13.88
N VAL A 413 -11.64 -13.23 -14.87
CA VAL A 413 -10.47 -13.80 -15.56
C VAL A 413 -10.63 -13.54 -17.06
N GLU A 414 -9.62 -12.99 -17.71
CA GLU A 414 -9.67 -12.70 -19.14
C GLU A 414 -10.01 -13.95 -19.97
N GLY A 415 -10.87 -13.79 -20.98
CA GLY A 415 -11.31 -14.89 -21.85
C GLY A 415 -12.54 -15.65 -21.35
N THR A 416 -13.06 -15.35 -20.16
CA THR A 416 -14.30 -15.95 -19.64
C THR A 416 -15.56 -15.23 -20.19
N PRO A 417 -16.69 -15.95 -20.36
CA PRO A 417 -17.89 -15.36 -20.93
C PRO A 417 -18.53 -14.33 -19.99
N THR A 418 -19.00 -13.22 -20.55
CA THR A 418 -19.79 -12.17 -19.86
C THR A 418 -21.15 -11.99 -20.53
N ILE A 419 -22.15 -11.51 -19.79
CA ILE A 419 -23.51 -11.31 -20.32
C ILE A 419 -23.68 -9.86 -20.75
N LYS A 420 -23.71 -9.64 -22.06
CA LYS A 420 -23.85 -8.29 -22.67
C LYS A 420 -25.26 -7.72 -22.62
N SER A 421 -26.28 -8.56 -22.40
CA SER A 421 -27.68 -8.13 -22.41
C SER A 421 -28.10 -7.62 -21.03
N LYS A 422 -28.35 -6.31 -20.92
CA LYS A 422 -28.83 -5.65 -19.69
C LYS A 422 -30.08 -6.32 -19.11
N LYS A 423 -31.05 -6.69 -19.95
CA LYS A 423 -32.30 -7.36 -19.52
C LYS A 423 -32.04 -8.76 -18.93
N LYS A 424 -31.18 -9.57 -19.57
CA LYS A 424 -30.79 -10.88 -19.03
C LYS A 424 -30.01 -10.75 -17.74
N LEU A 425 -29.13 -9.75 -17.66
CA LEU A 425 -28.36 -9.48 -16.45
C LEU A 425 -29.28 -9.08 -15.27
N LEU A 426 -30.26 -8.20 -15.50
CA LEU A 426 -31.28 -7.86 -14.49
C LEU A 426 -32.10 -9.07 -14.05
N GLN A 427 -32.45 -9.97 -14.98
CA GLN A 427 -33.16 -11.20 -14.64
C GLN A 427 -32.34 -12.10 -13.72
N ILE A 428 -31.04 -12.27 -13.98
CA ILE A 428 -30.14 -13.05 -13.12
C ILE A 428 -29.99 -12.38 -11.75
N ILE A 429 -29.81 -11.06 -11.72
CA ILE A 429 -29.68 -10.29 -10.48
C ILE A 429 -30.94 -10.42 -9.62
N ASP A 430 -32.12 -10.19 -10.19
CA ASP A 430 -33.40 -10.25 -9.45
C ASP A 430 -33.69 -11.67 -8.92
N THR A 431 -33.42 -12.70 -9.74
CA THR A 431 -33.59 -14.10 -9.32
C THR A 431 -32.60 -14.49 -8.23
N THR A 432 -31.37 -13.97 -8.30
CA THR A 432 -30.35 -14.19 -7.26
C THR A 432 -30.71 -13.46 -5.96
N LEU A 433 -31.19 -12.21 -6.03
CA LEU A 433 -31.67 -11.46 -4.86
C LEU A 433 -32.82 -12.20 -4.16
N LEU A 434 -33.75 -12.79 -4.93
CA LEU A 434 -34.82 -13.62 -4.38
C LEU A 434 -34.26 -14.81 -3.57
N LYS A 435 -33.27 -15.54 -4.13
CA LYS A 435 -32.58 -16.63 -3.42
C LYS A 435 -31.91 -16.12 -2.15
N CYS A 436 -31.17 -15.01 -2.24
CA CYS A 436 -30.44 -14.43 -1.10
C CYS A 436 -31.40 -14.01 0.04
N TYR A 437 -32.52 -13.38 -0.28
CA TYR A 437 -33.52 -12.98 0.72
C TYR A 437 -34.18 -14.17 1.41
N LEU A 438 -34.43 -15.27 0.69
CA LEU A 438 -34.95 -16.49 1.32
C LEU A 438 -33.99 -17.10 2.33
N HIS A 439 -32.69 -16.94 2.14
CA HIS A 439 -31.65 -17.44 3.05
C HIS A 439 -31.32 -16.49 4.22
N THR A 440 -31.55 -15.17 4.06
CA THR A 440 -31.17 -14.15 5.06
C THR A 440 -32.37 -13.53 5.75
N ASN A 441 -33.26 -12.89 4.98
CA ASN A 441 -34.43 -12.19 5.51
C ASN A 441 -35.63 -12.34 4.58
N VAL A 442 -36.50 -13.30 4.93
CA VAL A 442 -37.69 -13.66 4.16
C VAL A 442 -38.69 -12.50 4.04
N ALA A 443 -38.69 -11.53 4.97
CA ALA A 443 -39.61 -10.39 4.93
C ALA A 443 -39.38 -9.48 3.71
N LEU A 444 -38.18 -9.51 3.12
CA LEU A 444 -37.80 -8.70 1.95
C LEU A 444 -38.23 -9.33 0.61
N VAL A 445 -38.70 -10.58 0.62
CA VAL A 445 -39.17 -11.29 -0.59
C VAL A 445 -40.41 -10.62 -1.18
N ALA A 446 -41.43 -10.37 -0.36
CA ALA A 446 -42.67 -9.74 -0.84
C ALA A 446 -42.45 -8.32 -1.39
N PRO A 447 -41.66 -7.43 -0.74
CA PRO A 447 -41.26 -6.15 -1.31
C PRO A 447 -40.56 -6.27 -2.68
N LEU A 448 -39.60 -7.20 -2.85
CA LEU A 448 -38.91 -7.41 -4.13
C LEU A 448 -39.87 -7.82 -5.25
N LEU A 449 -40.82 -8.71 -4.95
CA LEU A 449 -41.80 -9.22 -5.92
C LEU A 449 -42.85 -8.17 -6.30
N ARG A 450 -43.13 -7.19 -5.43
CA ARG A 450 -44.08 -6.10 -5.71
C ARG A 450 -43.51 -5.00 -6.59
N LEU A 451 -42.18 -4.92 -6.75
CA LEU A 451 -41.54 -3.93 -7.61
C LEU A 451 -42.09 -3.99 -9.04
N GLU A 452 -42.40 -2.84 -9.62
CA GLU A 452 -42.95 -2.75 -10.98
C GLU A 452 -41.95 -3.24 -12.05
N ASN A 453 -40.67 -3.00 -11.82
CA ASN A 453 -39.57 -3.45 -12.69
C ASN A 453 -38.95 -4.78 -12.21
N ASN A 454 -39.77 -5.75 -11.81
CA ASN A 454 -39.30 -7.07 -11.42
C ASN A 454 -38.98 -7.93 -12.65
N HIS A 455 -37.73 -8.36 -12.79
CA HIS A 455 -37.23 -9.17 -13.91
C HIS A 455 -36.98 -10.64 -13.53
N CYS A 456 -37.44 -11.11 -12.36
CA CYS A 456 -37.22 -12.48 -11.88
C CYS A 456 -37.59 -13.53 -12.95
N HIS A 457 -36.76 -14.57 -13.06
CA HIS A 457 -37.03 -15.71 -13.92
C HIS A 457 -38.20 -16.53 -13.36
N ILE A 458 -39.28 -16.67 -14.11
CA ILE A 458 -40.57 -17.16 -13.61
C ILE A 458 -40.47 -18.61 -13.12
N GLU A 459 -39.93 -19.51 -13.93
CA GLU A 459 -39.91 -20.95 -13.62
C GLU A 459 -39.01 -21.27 -12.42
N GLU A 460 -37.81 -20.71 -12.42
CA GLU A 460 -36.86 -20.82 -11.31
C GLU A 460 -37.41 -20.20 -10.01
N SER A 461 -38.02 -19.00 -10.09
CA SER A 461 -38.64 -18.37 -8.91
C SER A 461 -39.82 -19.18 -8.38
N GLU A 462 -40.63 -19.77 -9.26
CA GLU A 462 -41.72 -20.67 -8.90
C GLU A 462 -41.18 -21.91 -8.16
N HIS A 463 -40.14 -22.54 -8.69
CA HIS A 463 -39.53 -23.72 -8.07
C HIS A 463 -38.99 -23.41 -6.66
N ILE A 464 -38.28 -22.29 -6.51
CA ILE A 464 -37.67 -21.88 -5.25
C ILE A 464 -38.73 -21.53 -4.20
N LEU A 465 -39.75 -20.75 -4.57
CA LEU A 465 -40.83 -20.36 -3.66
C LEU A 465 -41.67 -21.55 -3.22
N LYS A 466 -41.93 -22.51 -4.13
CA LYS A 466 -42.61 -23.78 -3.79
C LYS A 466 -41.77 -24.62 -2.82
N LYS A 467 -40.47 -24.76 -3.07
CA LYS A 467 -39.54 -25.50 -2.19
C LYS A 467 -39.46 -24.88 -0.79
N ALA A 468 -39.57 -23.56 -0.68
CA ALA A 468 -39.60 -22.83 0.59
C ALA A 468 -40.99 -22.74 1.25
N HIS A 469 -42.02 -23.37 0.66
CA HIS A 469 -43.43 -23.29 1.09
C HIS A 469 -43.99 -21.85 1.22
N LYS A 470 -43.50 -20.93 0.38
CA LYS A 470 -43.91 -19.50 0.36
C LYS A 470 -44.96 -19.23 -0.71
N TYR A 471 -46.16 -19.76 -0.50
CA TYR A 471 -47.26 -19.68 -1.48
C TYR A 471 -47.88 -18.28 -1.58
N SER A 472 -47.87 -17.49 -0.50
CA SER A 472 -48.31 -16.08 -0.52
C SER A 472 -47.49 -15.23 -1.48
N GLU A 473 -46.18 -15.37 -1.43
CA GLU A 473 -45.23 -14.69 -2.30
C GLU A 473 -45.32 -15.20 -3.75
N LEU A 474 -45.59 -16.49 -3.94
CA LEU A 474 -45.84 -17.08 -5.26
C LEU A 474 -47.09 -16.49 -5.93
N ILE A 475 -48.16 -16.23 -5.16
CA ILE A 475 -49.36 -15.57 -5.68
C ILE A 475 -49.02 -14.15 -6.16
N ILE A 476 -48.25 -13.39 -5.37
CA ILE A 476 -47.80 -12.03 -5.75
C ILE A 476 -46.99 -12.08 -7.06
N LEU A 477 -46.10 -13.07 -7.23
CA LEU A 477 -45.33 -13.26 -8.45
C LEU A 477 -46.25 -13.49 -9.67
N TYR A 478 -47.23 -14.38 -9.55
CA TYR A 478 -48.16 -14.67 -10.66
C TYR A 478 -49.07 -13.49 -11.00
N GLU A 479 -49.57 -12.75 -10.01
CA GLU A 479 -50.37 -11.55 -10.22
C GLU A 479 -49.57 -10.48 -10.97
N LYS A 480 -48.32 -10.23 -10.56
CA LYS A 480 -47.45 -9.23 -11.21
C LYS A 480 -46.97 -9.65 -12.60
N LYS A 481 -46.95 -10.95 -12.91
CA LYS A 481 -46.58 -11.49 -14.24
C LYS A 481 -47.78 -11.81 -15.13
N GLY A 482 -49.02 -11.54 -14.69
CA GLY A 482 -50.25 -11.76 -15.47
C GLY A 482 -50.66 -13.23 -15.64
N LEU A 483 -50.13 -14.15 -14.82
CA LEU A 483 -50.37 -15.60 -14.89
C LEU A 483 -51.49 -16.04 -13.93
N HIS A 484 -52.67 -15.45 -14.07
CA HIS A 484 -53.79 -15.59 -13.13
C HIS A 484 -54.30 -17.03 -12.96
N GLU A 485 -54.27 -17.86 -14.02
CA GLU A 485 -54.70 -19.26 -13.97
C GLU A 485 -53.83 -20.12 -13.04
N LYS A 486 -52.50 -19.92 -13.05
CA LYS A 486 -51.57 -20.61 -12.15
C LYS A 486 -51.68 -20.10 -10.70
N GLY A 487 -52.03 -18.82 -10.52
CA GLY A 487 -52.32 -18.21 -9.22
C GLY A 487 -53.51 -18.86 -8.49
N GLY A 488 -54.57 -19.19 -9.23
CA GLY A 488 -55.73 -19.90 -8.68
C GLY A 488 -55.37 -21.29 -8.11
N VAL A 489 -54.51 -22.04 -8.81
CA VAL A 489 -54.03 -23.36 -8.38
C VAL A 489 -53.14 -23.27 -7.13
N ALA A 490 -52.28 -22.25 -7.03
CA ALA A 490 -51.47 -22.00 -5.84
C ALA A 490 -52.34 -21.65 -4.61
N ARG A 491 -53.39 -20.85 -4.80
CA ARG A 491 -54.36 -20.48 -3.75
C ARG A 491 -55.13 -21.71 -3.23
N GLY A 492 -55.50 -22.64 -4.12
CA GLY A 492 -56.12 -23.92 -3.75
C GLY A 492 -55.17 -24.96 -3.13
N SER A 493 -53.86 -24.76 -3.22
CA SER A 493 -52.85 -25.64 -2.63
C SER A 493 -52.43 -25.17 -1.23
N GLY A 494 -52.32 -23.85 -1.00
CA GLY A 494 -52.10 -23.28 0.33
C GLY A 494 -53.31 -23.37 1.26
N GLY A 495 -54.53 -23.46 0.70
CA GLY A 495 -55.78 -23.57 1.48
C GLY A 495 -56.13 -24.99 1.97
N ARG A 496 -55.43 -26.05 1.52
CA ARG A 496 -55.73 -27.44 1.89
C ARG A 496 -54.98 -27.97 3.12
N GLY A 497 -54.24 -27.11 3.83
CA GLY A 497 -53.49 -27.48 5.03
C GLY A 497 -54.19 -27.22 6.36
N TRP A 498 -55.25 -26.39 6.41
CA TRP A 498 -55.92 -26.00 7.65
C TRP A 498 -57.43 -26.25 7.56
N SER A 499 -57.83 -27.47 7.87
CA SER A 499 -59.18 -27.74 8.40
C SER A 499 -59.28 -29.19 8.89
N SER A 500 -59.33 -29.33 10.22
CA SER A 500 -59.99 -30.36 11.05
C SER A 500 -59.07 -31.00 12.10
N GLY A 501 -59.39 -30.71 13.37
CA GLY A 501 -58.70 -31.26 14.54
C GLY A 501 -58.97 -30.46 15.81
N CYS A 502 -60.24 -30.23 16.16
CA CYS A 502 -60.59 -29.84 17.52
C CYS A 502 -60.64 -31.08 18.42
N GLY A 503 -60.00 -30.99 19.59
CA GLY A 503 -60.40 -31.71 20.79
C GLY A 503 -59.50 -32.86 21.24
N ALA A 504 -58.65 -32.61 22.23
CA ALA A 504 -58.66 -33.30 23.53
C ALA A 504 -57.46 -32.83 24.38
N GLY A 505 -57.73 -32.54 25.66
CA GLY A 505 -56.75 -32.04 26.61
C GLY A 505 -55.69 -33.05 27.03
N GLY A 506 -54.66 -32.55 27.71
CA GLY A 506 -53.72 -33.39 28.43
C GLY A 506 -52.40 -32.68 28.76
N GLY A 507 -52.25 -32.32 30.03
CA GLY A 507 -50.98 -32.50 30.75
C GLY A 507 -49.88 -31.47 30.52
N VAL A 508 -49.82 -30.50 31.42
CA VAL A 508 -48.58 -29.83 31.83
C VAL A 508 -47.58 -30.87 32.33
N TRP A 509 -46.35 -30.88 31.78
CA TRP A 509 -45.16 -31.36 32.49
C TRP A 509 -43.99 -30.43 32.21
N ILE A 510 -43.64 -29.66 33.24
CA ILE A 510 -42.39 -28.92 33.38
C ILE A 510 -41.30 -29.95 33.70
N VAL A 511 -40.25 -30.02 32.89
CA VAL A 511 -38.98 -30.62 33.31
C VAL A 511 -37.90 -29.56 33.23
N THR A 512 -37.60 -29.02 34.41
CA THR A 512 -36.40 -28.26 34.73
C THR A 512 -35.17 -29.17 34.72
N GLY A 513 -34.13 -28.81 33.97
CA GLY A 513 -32.81 -29.45 34.02
C GLY A 513 -31.71 -28.39 34.03
N ARG A 514 -31.10 -28.20 35.19
CA ARG A 514 -30.03 -27.25 35.51
C ARG A 514 -28.65 -27.69 34.98
N ASN A 515 -27.84 -26.67 34.69
CA ASN A 515 -26.39 -26.53 34.89
C ASN A 515 -25.42 -27.59 34.33
N GLY A 516 -24.52 -27.10 33.48
CA GLY A 516 -23.21 -27.70 33.22
C GLY A 516 -22.25 -26.65 32.68
N ALA A 517 -21.58 -25.93 33.60
CA ALA A 517 -20.45 -25.07 33.28
C ALA A 517 -19.23 -25.92 32.96
N LEU A 518 -18.57 -25.67 31.83
CA LEU A 518 -17.20 -26.12 31.58
C LEU A 518 -16.42 -24.97 30.90
N ARG A 519 -15.59 -24.32 31.73
CA ARG A 519 -14.33 -23.70 31.31
C ARG A 519 -13.45 -24.81 30.75
N ASN A 520 -12.77 -24.56 29.64
CA ASN A 520 -11.42 -25.08 29.42
C ASN A 520 -10.66 -24.15 28.45
N THR A 521 -9.69 -23.46 29.05
CA THR A 521 -8.32 -23.25 28.58
C THR A 521 -7.87 -24.19 27.46
N LEU A 522 -7.40 -23.60 26.36
CA LEU A 522 -6.37 -24.17 25.49
C LEU A 522 -5.41 -23.03 25.10
N GLU A 523 -4.34 -22.93 25.89
CA GLU A 523 -3.02 -22.51 25.41
C GLU A 523 -2.57 -23.54 24.36
N GLY A 524 -1.91 -23.07 23.30
CA GLY A 524 -1.44 -23.91 22.21
C GLY A 524 -0.54 -23.13 21.25
N ASP A 525 0.73 -23.02 21.67
CA ASP A 525 1.94 -23.04 20.85
C ASP A 525 2.06 -22.13 19.62
N LEU A 526 2.78 -21.02 19.85
CA LEU A 526 3.61 -20.34 18.87
C LEU A 526 4.73 -21.27 18.39
N SER A 527 4.44 -22.09 17.38
CA SER A 527 5.49 -22.73 16.59
C SER A 527 5.96 -21.77 15.50
N CYS A 528 7.17 -21.24 15.65
CA CYS A 528 7.95 -20.58 14.61
C CYS A 528 8.03 -21.46 13.36
N CYS A 529 7.27 -21.14 12.31
CA CYS A 529 7.54 -21.62 10.97
C CYS A 529 8.69 -20.78 10.37
N SER A 530 9.90 -21.29 10.56
CA SER A 530 11.04 -21.04 9.68
C SER A 530 10.69 -21.53 8.27
N GLY A 531 10.50 -20.61 7.33
CA GLY A 531 10.23 -20.98 5.94
C GLY A 531 9.51 -19.89 5.14
N LEU A 532 10.03 -18.67 5.15
CA LEU A 532 9.62 -17.65 4.18
C LEU A 532 10.86 -17.33 3.34
N CYS A 533 10.84 -17.77 2.08
CA CYS A 533 11.63 -17.12 1.05
C CYS A 533 11.19 -15.66 1.02
N PRO A 534 12.04 -14.68 1.37
CA PRO A 534 11.65 -13.28 1.23
C PRO A 534 11.56 -12.97 -0.26
N SER A 535 10.44 -12.39 -0.69
CA SER A 535 10.27 -11.77 -2.00
C SER A 535 11.40 -10.74 -2.18
N ALA A 536 12.42 -11.08 -2.96
CA ALA A 536 13.63 -10.27 -3.04
C ALA A 536 13.34 -8.96 -3.76
N CYS A 537 13.43 -7.83 -3.05
CA CYS A 537 13.19 -6.51 -3.62
C CYS A 537 14.48 -5.79 -3.97
N LEU A 538 15.54 -6.03 -3.20
CA LEU A 538 16.90 -5.55 -3.46
C LEU A 538 17.86 -6.74 -3.41
N SER A 539 18.96 -6.69 -4.15
CA SER A 539 20.08 -7.62 -4.03
C SER A 539 21.36 -6.86 -3.69
N ILE A 540 22.19 -7.42 -2.80
CA ILE A 540 23.50 -6.85 -2.43
C ILE A 540 24.54 -7.30 -3.47
N SER A 541 25.28 -6.35 -4.03
CA SER A 541 26.49 -6.61 -4.83
C SER A 541 27.72 -5.98 -4.20
#